data_AF-A0A7J2H5W7-F1
#
_entry.id   AF-A0A7J2H5W7-F1
#
_cell.length_a   1.000
_cell.length_b   1.000
_cell.length_c   1.000
_cell.angle_alpha   90.00
_cell.angle_beta   90.00
_cell.angle_gamma   90.00
#
_symmetry.space_group_name_H-M   'P 1'
#
loop_
_entity.id
_entity.type
_entity.pdbx_description
1 polymer ?
#
loop_
_entity_poly.entity_id
_entity_poly.type
_entity_poly.pdbx_seq_one_letter_code
_entity_poly.pdbx_strand_id
1 'polypeptide(L)' 'MADYYVHPTAVVEEGASVGRGTRVWHFVHIRRGAKVGESCNLGKGV' A
#
# COMPACT_ATOMS: atom_id res chain seq x y z
N MET A 1 13.82 -5.13 6.17
CA MET A 1 12.61 -5.58 6.89
C MET A 1 11.49 -4.73 6.34
N ALA A 2 10.44 -5.31 5.75
CA ALA A 2 9.49 -4.54 4.92
C ALA A 2 9.01 -3.29 5.68
N ASP A 3 9.37 -2.12 5.14
CA ASP A 3 9.17 -0.82 5.78
C ASP A 3 7.70 -0.40 5.86
N TYR A 4 6.78 -1.20 5.31
CA TYR A 4 5.36 -0.97 5.24
C TYR A 4 4.60 -2.28 5.49
N TYR A 5 3.36 -2.14 5.95
CA TYR A 5 2.46 -3.27 6.19
C TYR A 5 1.51 -3.44 4.99
N VAL A 6 1.36 -4.68 4.51
CA VAL A 6 0.35 -5.04 3.51
C VAL A 6 -0.51 -6.16 4.05
N HIS A 7 -1.81 -5.90 4.12
CA HIS A 7 -2.78 -6.93 4.44
C HIS A 7 -2.78 -8.01 3.34
N PRO A 8 -2.85 -9.31 3.65
CA PRO A 8 -2.84 -10.40 2.66
C PRO A 8 -3.91 -10.31 1.57
N THR A 9 -5.01 -9.60 1.82
CA THR A 9 -6.09 -9.38 0.84
C THR A 9 -5.94 -8.10 0.01
N ALA A 10 -4.90 -7.31 0.27
CA ALA A 10 -4.59 -6.14 -0.55
C ALA A 10 -3.81 -6.58 -1.79
N VAL A 11 -4.05 -5.89 -2.90
CA VAL A 11 -3.34 -6.10 -4.16
C VAL A 11 -2.39 -4.92 -4.38
N VAL A 12 -1.09 -5.20 -4.45
CA VAL A 12 -0.07 -4.22 -4.80
C VAL A 12 0.55 -4.68 -6.11
N GLU A 13 0.30 -3.95 -7.19
CA GLU A 13 0.85 -4.28 -8.50
C GLU A 13 2.35 -3.99 -8.56
N GLU A 14 3.05 -4.77 -9.40
CA GLU A 14 4.47 -4.54 -9.68
C GLU A 14 4.71 -3.13 -10.22
N GLY A 15 5.75 -2.46 -9.74
CA GLY A 15 6.06 -1.07 -10.08
C GLY A 15 5.31 -0.03 -9.27
N ALA A 16 4.46 -0.42 -8.31
CA ALA A 16 3.99 0.48 -7.26
C ALA A 16 5.11 0.78 -6.24
N SER A 17 5.15 2.01 -5.75
CA SER A 17 6.06 2.44 -4.69
C SER A 17 5.28 2.74 -3.42
N VAL A 18 5.64 2.09 -2.31
CA VAL A 18 5.01 2.30 -1.00
C VAL A 18 6.05 2.81 -0.02
N GLY A 19 5.84 4.02 0.48
CA GLY A 19 6.73 4.65 1.46
C GLY A 19 6.72 3.94 2.82
N ARG A 20 7.80 4.15 3.58
CA ARG A 20 7.97 3.59 4.93
C ARG A 20 6.86 4.04 5.89
N GLY A 21 6.51 3.18 6.83
CA GLY A 21 5.47 3.40 7.84
C GLY A 21 4.05 3.30 7.29
N THR A 22 3.88 3.07 5.99
CA THR A 22 2.56 2.98 5.37
C THR A 22 1.88 1.66 5.72
N ARG A 23 0.57 1.72 5.94
CA ARG A 23 -0.28 0.56 6.22
C ARG A 23 -1.32 0.43 5.11
N VAL A 24 -1.31 -0.71 4.43
CA VAL A 24 -2.24 -1.08 3.37
C VAL A 24 -3.22 -2.10 3.94
N TRP A 25 -4.47 -1.68 4.18
CA TRP A 25 -5.50 -2.51 4.80
C TRP A 25 -6.27 -3.34 3.78
N HIS A 26 -7.23 -4.11 4.29
CA HIS A 26 -8.06 -5.04 3.53
C HIS A 26 -8.68 -4.39 2.28
N PHE A 27 -8.63 -5.11 1.15
CA PHE A 27 -9.26 -4.73 -0.12
C PHE A 27 -8.74 -3.43 -0.77
N VAL A 28 -7.54 -2.98 -0.40
CA VAL A 28 -6.85 -1.90 -1.13
C VAL A 28 -6.24 -2.47 -2.41
N HIS A 29 -6.34 -1.71 -3.51
CA HIS A 29 -5.67 -2.01 -4.77
C HIS A 29 -4.73 -0.86 -5.16
N ILE A 30 -3.43 -1.06 -5.00
CA ILE A 30 -2.39 -0.13 -5.43
C ILE A 30 -1.98 -0.51 -6.85
N ARG A 31 -2.32 0.35 -7.82
CA ARG A 31 -2.05 0.12 -9.24
C ARG A 31 -0.60 0.42 -9.62
N ARG A 32 -0.13 -0.17 -10.73
CA ARG A 32 1.20 0.03 -11.30
C ARG A 32 1.51 1.52 -11.45
N GLY A 33 2.67 1.93 -10.98
CA GLY A 33 3.15 3.32 -11.07
C GLY A 33 2.57 4.26 -10.01
N ALA A 34 1.68 3.78 -9.12
CA ALA A 34 1.25 4.54 -7.97
C ALA A 34 2.43 4.80 -7.03
N LYS A 35 2.49 6.03 -6.49
CA LYS A 35 3.47 6.44 -5.50
C LYS A 35 2.73 6.80 -4.22
N VAL A 36 2.84 5.94 -3.23
CA VAL A 36 2.30 6.18 -1.89
C VAL A 36 3.42 6.74 -1.02
N GLY A 37 3.13 7.86 -0.36
CA GLY A 37 4.07 8.51 0.55
C GLY A 37 4.41 7.67 1.79
N GLU A 38 5.21 8.26 2.68
CA GLU A 38 5.52 7.68 3.98
C GLU A 38 4.36 7.88 4.97
N SER A 39 4.20 6.96 5.92
CA SER A 39 3.22 7.02 7.01
C SER A 39 1.76 7.18 6.58
N CYS A 40 1.40 6.67 5.40
CA CYS A 40 0.02 6.66 4.90
C CYS A 40 -0.80 5.52 5.50
N ASN A 41 -2.12 5.68 5.54
CA ASN A 41 -3.06 4.66 5.97
C ASN A 41 -4.10 4.46 4.86
N LEU A 42 -3.99 3.35 4.12
CA LEU A 42 -4.85 3.06 2.97
C LEU A 42 -5.90 2.02 3.37
N GLY A 43 -7.18 2.37 3.25
CA GLY A 43 -8.31 1.49 3.50
C GLY A 43 -9.28 1.43 2.32
N LYS A 44 -10.27 0.56 2.39
CA LYS A 44 -11.33 0.50 1.38
C LYS A 44 -12.16 1.79 1.42
N GLY A 45 -12.16 2.56 0.32
CA GLY A 45 -13.02 3.74 0.15
C GLY A 45 -12.38 5.08 0.50
N VAL A 46 -11.06 5.11 0.73
CA VAL A 46 -10.24 6.34 0.72
C VAL A 46 -9.54 6.55 -0.60
#